data_AF-A0A6M4PA39-F1
#
_entry.id   AF-A0A6M4PA39-F1
#
_cell.length_a   1.000
_cell.length_b   1.000
_cell.length_c   1.000
_cell.angle_alpha   90.00
_cell.angle_beta   90.00
_cell.angle_gamma   90.00
#
_symmetry.space_group_name_H-M   'P 1'
#
loop_
_entity.id
_entity.type
_entity.pdbx_description
1 polymer ?
#
loop_
_entity_poly.entity_id
_entity_poly.type
_entity_poly.pdbx_seq_one_letter_code
_entity_poly.pdbx_strand_id
1 'polypeptide(L)'
;MKLGERKKVEKVIQRIQSNAFDEIDIDTLFTKLREYAPTYSSFKEVSHYLAHNRERDQGITRDELSSFWLTIRFYKEYYETKRHIDIYNLPIWVKKFILFQAERLDNETLKSELGMSGRRLTDYIKSKFKDYKVEGITKYKKSSVSDKDVKIINYLLMKILVKPAFTMEEVFEELTAILEKLSFDFNTNLLSEQRDKISLCIMHMIDNTIFILSDGSKAKCNITSEKLPNTEENYLCMSGSMEFTFEESSGISFVLFNTKLKIEDWLDPMILKEQQKDFEKYQTVYLMNLYINSQFKLARHEE
;
A
#
# COMPACT_ATOMS: atom_id res chain seq x y z
N MET A 1 -15.44 15.60 19.28
CA MET A 1 -16.52 15.30 18.32
C MET A 1 -17.81 16.00 18.73
N LYS A 2 -18.55 16.59 17.77
CA LYS A 2 -19.86 17.21 18.06
C LYS A 2 -20.90 16.15 18.38
N LEU A 3 -21.88 16.47 19.24
CA LEU A 3 -22.90 15.51 19.69
C LEU A 3 -23.66 14.82 18.55
N GLY A 4 -24.05 15.58 17.52
CA GLY A 4 -24.76 15.02 16.36
C GLY A 4 -23.92 14.05 15.53
N GLU A 5 -22.60 14.26 15.46
CA GLU A 5 -21.67 13.35 14.77
C GLU A 5 -21.43 12.11 15.60
N ARG A 6 -21.28 12.26 16.92
CA ARG A 6 -21.15 11.14 17.85
C ARG A 6 -22.32 10.18 17.75
N LYS A 7 -23.56 10.69 17.77
CA LYS A 7 -24.77 9.87 17.62
C LYS A 7 -24.83 9.11 16.29
N LYS A 8 -24.27 9.68 15.21
CA LYS A 8 -24.20 8.99 13.91
C LYS A 8 -23.22 7.83 13.97
N VAL A 9 -22.04 8.06 14.54
CA VAL A 9 -21.02 7.02 14.74
C VAL A 9 -21.55 5.90 15.63
N GLU A 10 -22.21 6.20 16.73
CA GLU A 10 -22.84 5.21 17.63
C GLU A 10 -23.85 4.33 16.88
N LYS A 11 -24.71 4.91 16.03
CA LYS A 11 -25.66 4.15 15.20
C LYS A 11 -24.97 3.24 14.21
N VAL A 12 -23.91 3.71 13.57
CA VAL A 12 -23.12 2.90 12.63
C VAL A 12 -22.45 1.73 13.36
N ILE A 13 -21.83 1.97 14.50
CA ILE A 13 -21.23 0.92 15.34
C ILE A 13 -22.27 -0.15 15.72
N GLN A 14 -23.48 0.27 16.11
CA GLN A 14 -24.58 -0.66 16.39
C GLN A 14 -24.97 -1.50 15.18
N ARG A 15 -25.11 -0.87 14.00
CA ARG A 15 -25.42 -1.58 12.73
C ARG A 15 -24.34 -2.58 12.35
N ILE A 16 -23.07 -2.22 12.54
CA ILE A 16 -21.94 -3.12 12.29
C ILE A 16 -22.04 -4.33 13.22
N GLN A 17 -22.15 -4.12 14.53
CA GLN A 17 -22.23 -5.21 15.50
C GLN A 17 -23.47 -6.11 15.30
N SER A 18 -24.56 -5.58 14.74
CA SER A 18 -25.75 -6.35 14.40
C SER A 18 -25.73 -6.94 12.99
N ASN A 19 -24.59 -6.88 12.28
CA ASN A 19 -24.44 -7.37 10.90
C ASN A 19 -25.47 -6.79 9.92
N ALA A 20 -25.87 -5.53 10.14
CA ALA A 20 -26.93 -4.84 9.40
C ALA A 20 -26.41 -3.54 8.75
N PHE A 21 -25.15 -3.54 8.31
CA PHE A 21 -24.46 -2.39 7.73
C PHE A 21 -24.17 -2.58 6.24
N ASP A 22 -23.83 -1.49 5.56
CA ASP A 22 -23.40 -1.45 4.17
C ASP A 22 -22.14 -0.58 3.97
N GLU A 23 -21.73 -0.36 2.72
CA GLU A 23 -20.57 0.48 2.38
C GLU A 23 -20.72 1.92 2.89
N ILE A 24 -21.93 2.48 2.89
CA ILE A 24 -22.20 3.87 3.29
C ILE A 24 -21.98 4.03 4.80
N ASP A 25 -22.33 3.00 5.58
CA ASP A 25 -22.02 2.94 7.00
C ASP A 25 -20.49 2.98 7.24
N ILE A 26 -19.70 2.21 6.48
CA ILE A 26 -18.23 2.20 6.61
C ILE A 26 -17.62 3.53 6.19
N ASP A 27 -18.04 4.11 5.06
CA ASP A 27 -17.62 5.46 4.66
C ASP A 27 -17.91 6.48 5.76
N THR A 28 -19.15 6.47 6.29
CA THR A 28 -19.55 7.37 7.37
C THR A 28 -18.66 7.21 8.60
N LEU A 29 -18.37 5.98 9.01
CA LEU A 29 -17.53 5.69 10.17
C LEU A 29 -16.13 6.28 10.01
N PHE A 30 -15.46 5.92 8.92
CA PHE A 30 -14.08 6.32 8.65
C PHE A 30 -13.96 7.82 8.43
N THR A 31 -14.85 8.40 7.63
CA THR A 31 -14.89 9.85 7.39
C THR A 31 -15.06 10.66 8.69
N LYS A 32 -15.87 10.17 9.64
CA LYS A 32 -16.09 10.84 10.94
C LYS A 32 -14.98 10.63 11.95
N LEU A 33 -14.29 9.49 11.91
CA LEU A 33 -13.20 9.18 12.84
C LEU A 33 -11.83 9.68 12.36
N ARG A 34 -11.68 10.01 11.07
CA ARG A 34 -10.43 10.45 10.42
C ARG A 34 -9.63 11.51 11.18
N GLU A 35 -10.30 12.52 11.75
CA GLU A 35 -9.63 13.62 12.45
C GLU A 35 -9.00 13.20 13.79
N TYR A 36 -9.46 12.10 14.37
CA TYR A 36 -9.00 11.55 15.64
C TYR A 36 -7.87 10.53 15.48
N ALA A 37 -7.68 10.04 14.25
CA ALA A 37 -6.63 9.10 13.90
C ALA A 37 -5.24 9.77 13.91
N PRO A 38 -4.18 9.05 14.33
CA PRO A 38 -2.80 9.53 14.25
C PRO A 38 -2.43 9.96 12.83
N THR A 39 -1.55 10.95 12.69
CA THR A 39 -1.24 11.58 11.39
C THR A 39 -0.70 10.62 10.34
N TYR A 40 0.03 9.58 10.75
CA TYR A 40 0.67 8.61 9.85
C TYR A 40 0.24 7.20 10.30
N SER A 41 -1.01 6.85 10.00
CA SER A 41 -1.68 5.63 10.48
C SER A 41 -2.45 4.98 9.33
N SER A 42 -2.56 3.65 9.34
CA SER A 42 -3.22 2.86 8.30
C SER A 42 -4.71 3.22 8.19
N PHE A 43 -5.38 3.40 9.33
CA PHE A 43 -6.76 3.88 9.42
C PHE A 43 -6.93 5.26 8.78
N LYS A 44 -5.99 6.19 9.04
CA LYS A 44 -6.07 7.53 8.47
C LYS A 44 -5.87 7.52 6.96
N GLU A 45 -4.95 6.69 6.47
CA GLU A 45 -4.74 6.48 5.04
C GLU A 45 -6.03 5.98 4.37
N VAL A 46 -6.65 4.93 4.92
CA VAL A 46 -7.93 4.40 4.45
C VAL A 46 -9.02 5.47 4.48
N SER A 47 -9.16 6.18 5.60
CA SER A 47 -10.16 7.24 5.76
C SER A 47 -9.98 8.39 4.76
N HIS A 48 -8.75 8.67 4.34
CA HIS A 48 -8.49 9.67 3.32
C HIS A 48 -8.95 9.21 1.94
N TYR A 49 -8.91 7.90 1.63
CA TYR A 49 -9.48 7.40 0.37
C TYR A 49 -10.96 7.74 0.28
N LEU A 50 -11.70 7.42 1.33
CA LEU A 50 -13.16 7.54 1.33
C LEU A 50 -13.62 9.00 1.17
N ALA A 51 -12.87 9.94 1.76
CA ALA A 51 -13.24 11.34 1.76
C ALA A 51 -12.83 12.14 0.50
N HIS A 52 -11.85 11.66 -0.28
CA HIS A 52 -11.32 12.36 -1.45
C HIS A 52 -11.00 11.39 -2.58
N ASN A 53 -11.99 11.11 -3.43
CA ASN A 53 -11.80 10.23 -4.57
C ASN A 53 -11.20 10.98 -5.76
N ARG A 54 -10.02 10.54 -6.20
CA ARG A 54 -9.67 10.23 -7.62
C ARG A 54 -8.17 10.33 -7.90
N GLU A 55 -7.45 11.27 -7.28
CA GLU A 55 -5.99 11.39 -7.44
C GLU A 55 -5.31 11.62 -6.08
N ARG A 56 -4.23 10.88 -5.82
CA ARG A 56 -3.49 10.90 -4.55
C ARG A 56 -2.00 11.17 -4.77
N ASP A 57 -1.49 12.20 -4.13
CA ASP A 57 -0.08 12.62 -4.20
C ASP A 57 0.67 12.46 -2.86
N GLN A 58 -0.04 12.05 -1.81
CA GLN A 58 0.47 11.86 -0.45
C GLN A 58 -0.15 10.63 0.23
N GLY A 59 0.53 10.11 1.24
CA GLY A 59 0.07 8.98 2.07
C GLY A 59 1.05 7.80 2.08
N ILE A 60 0.82 6.88 3.02
CA ILE A 60 1.64 5.66 3.23
C ILE A 60 1.69 4.84 1.94
N THR A 61 0.54 4.65 1.29
CA THR A 61 0.47 3.90 0.04
C THR A 61 1.29 4.55 -1.04
N ARG A 62 1.13 5.86 -1.26
CA ARG A 62 1.89 6.59 -2.28
C ARG A 62 3.41 6.45 -2.07
N ASP A 63 3.85 6.45 -0.81
CA ASP A 63 5.26 6.31 -0.47
C ASP A 63 5.76 4.86 -0.68
N GLU A 64 4.94 3.84 -0.47
CA GLU A 64 5.23 2.46 -0.90
C GLU A 64 5.32 2.36 -2.41
N LEU A 65 4.35 2.92 -3.13
CA LEU A 65 4.31 2.84 -4.60
C LEU A 65 5.53 3.50 -5.21
N SER A 66 5.91 4.66 -4.67
CA SER A 66 7.10 5.39 -5.10
C SER A 66 8.36 4.59 -4.85
N SER A 67 8.46 3.88 -3.74
CA SER A 67 9.62 3.03 -3.43
C SER A 67 9.72 1.82 -4.35
N PHE A 68 8.60 1.13 -4.54
CA PHE A 68 8.52 0.00 -5.45
C PHE A 68 8.86 0.43 -6.89
N TRP A 69 8.28 1.53 -7.36
CA TRP A 69 8.61 2.13 -8.65
C TRP A 69 10.11 2.40 -8.80
N LEU A 70 10.75 3.03 -7.81
CA LEU A 70 12.18 3.32 -7.87
C LEU A 70 13.03 2.04 -7.85
N THR A 71 12.56 0.97 -7.20
CA THR A 71 13.21 -0.35 -7.22
C THR A 71 13.20 -0.95 -8.61
N ILE A 72 12.04 -0.96 -9.26
CA ILE A 72 11.89 -1.45 -10.63
C ILE A 72 12.71 -0.62 -11.60
N ARG A 73 12.59 0.72 -11.52
CA ARG A 73 13.35 1.64 -12.35
C ARG A 73 14.85 1.41 -12.22
N PHE A 74 15.34 1.23 -11.00
CA PHE A 74 16.75 0.92 -10.75
C PHE A 74 17.17 -0.41 -11.36
N TYR A 75 16.38 -1.46 -11.17
CA TYR A 75 16.63 -2.76 -11.78
C TYR A 75 16.72 -2.66 -13.32
N LYS A 76 15.75 -2.00 -13.95
CA LYS A 76 15.72 -1.78 -15.40
C LYS A 76 16.91 -0.94 -15.89
N GLU A 77 17.16 0.23 -15.29
CA GLU A 77 18.16 1.17 -15.78
C GLU A 77 19.61 0.75 -15.52
N TYR A 78 19.87 -0.03 -14.45
CA TYR A 78 21.24 -0.36 -14.03
C TYR A 78 21.53 -1.86 -14.05
N TYR A 79 20.62 -2.69 -13.55
CA TYR A 79 20.88 -4.12 -13.44
C TYR A 79 20.72 -4.84 -14.78
N GLU A 80 19.60 -4.64 -15.46
CA GLU A 80 19.31 -5.29 -16.75
C GLU A 80 20.23 -4.81 -17.87
N THR A 81 20.47 -3.49 -17.95
CA THR A 81 21.38 -2.89 -18.94
C THR A 81 22.87 -3.04 -18.59
N LYS A 82 23.20 -3.59 -17.41
CA LYS A 82 24.56 -3.69 -16.85
C LYS A 82 25.29 -2.34 -16.78
N ARG A 83 24.55 -1.24 -16.61
CA ARG A 83 25.13 0.10 -16.50
C ARG A 83 25.84 0.28 -15.16
N HIS A 84 27.05 0.81 -15.19
CA HIS A 84 27.80 1.14 -13.97
C HIS A 84 27.24 2.38 -13.26
N ILE A 85 27.36 2.37 -11.94
CA ILE A 85 26.93 3.47 -11.06
C ILE A 85 28.12 4.35 -10.73
N ASP A 86 28.00 5.64 -11.01
CA ASP A 86 28.97 6.65 -10.57
C ASP A 86 28.48 7.34 -9.29
N ILE A 87 29.01 6.93 -8.13
CA ILE A 87 28.63 7.49 -6.82
C ILE A 87 28.95 8.99 -6.72
N TYR A 88 29.92 9.51 -7.47
CA TYR A 88 30.27 10.92 -7.44
C TYR A 88 29.24 11.78 -8.19
N ASN A 89 28.45 11.17 -9.08
CA ASN A 89 27.46 11.86 -9.89
C ASN A 89 26.24 10.96 -10.17
N LEU A 90 25.31 10.92 -9.21
CA LEU A 90 24.09 10.12 -9.29
C LEU A 90 22.90 10.98 -9.69
N PRO A 91 21.86 10.42 -10.35
CA PRO A 91 20.55 11.05 -10.38
C PRO A 91 19.98 11.21 -8.97
N ILE A 92 19.26 12.30 -8.69
CA ILE A 92 18.61 12.54 -7.39
C ILE A 92 17.67 11.38 -7.02
N TRP A 93 17.00 10.78 -8.00
CA TRP A 93 16.09 9.68 -7.75
C TRP A 93 16.81 8.43 -7.22
N VAL A 94 18.07 8.19 -7.59
CA VAL A 94 18.87 7.06 -7.05
C VAL A 94 19.17 7.28 -5.57
N LYS A 95 19.47 8.52 -5.15
CA LYS A 95 19.59 8.84 -3.71
C LYS A 95 18.26 8.65 -3.00
N LYS A 96 17.13 9.07 -3.59
CA LYS A 96 15.79 8.83 -3.01
C LYS A 96 15.54 7.33 -2.83
N PHE A 97 15.88 6.52 -3.83
CA PHE A 97 15.80 5.06 -3.76
C PHE A 97 16.63 4.50 -2.58
N ILE A 98 17.89 4.90 -2.45
CA ILE A 98 18.77 4.47 -1.34
C ILE A 98 18.16 4.85 0.02
N LEU A 99 17.58 6.05 0.14
CA LEU A 99 16.93 6.50 1.37
C LEU A 99 15.69 5.68 1.70
N PHE A 100 14.84 5.38 0.71
CA PHE A 100 13.67 4.51 0.91
C PHE A 100 14.06 3.12 1.38
N GLN A 101 15.14 2.54 0.85
CA GLN A 101 15.64 1.25 1.31
C GLN A 101 16.10 1.30 2.78
N ALA A 102 16.80 2.38 3.16
CA ALA A 102 17.26 2.57 4.53
C ALA A 102 16.11 2.76 5.55
N GLU A 103 15.00 3.35 5.12
CA GLU A 103 13.82 3.58 5.97
C GLU A 103 12.95 2.31 6.12
N ARG A 104 12.99 1.39 5.15
CA ARG A 104 12.13 0.19 5.11
C ARG A 104 12.72 -1.09 5.68
N LEU A 105 14.04 -1.17 5.76
CA LEU A 105 14.71 -2.28 6.41
C LEU A 105 14.46 -2.23 7.91
N ASP A 106 14.16 -3.39 8.49
CA ASP A 106 13.98 -3.48 9.93
C ASP A 106 15.29 -3.20 10.66
N ASN A 107 15.17 -2.67 11.89
CA ASN A 107 16.33 -2.25 12.66
C ASN A 107 17.23 -3.43 13.08
N GLU A 108 16.73 -4.65 13.12
CA GLU A 108 17.53 -5.83 13.48
C GLU A 108 18.48 -6.17 12.33
N THR A 109 17.96 -6.28 11.11
CA THR A 109 18.70 -6.46 9.87
C THR A 109 19.73 -5.34 9.65
N LEU A 110 19.36 -4.08 9.86
CA LEU A 110 20.28 -2.97 9.69
C LEU A 110 21.42 -2.97 10.72
N LYS A 111 21.13 -3.36 11.97
CA LYS A 111 22.15 -3.46 13.01
C LYS A 111 23.11 -4.62 12.74
N SER A 112 22.62 -5.78 12.30
CA SER A 112 23.49 -6.93 12.01
C SER A 112 24.40 -6.69 10.80
N GLU A 113 23.86 -6.11 9.72
CA GLU A 113 24.58 -5.98 8.45
C GLU A 113 25.46 -4.72 8.37
N LEU A 114 24.97 -3.61 8.93
CA LEU A 114 25.56 -2.28 8.78
C LEU A 114 25.93 -1.61 10.12
N GLY A 115 25.54 -2.19 11.27
CA GLY A 115 25.86 -1.64 12.59
C GLY A 115 25.13 -0.33 12.92
N MET A 116 24.00 -0.05 12.26
CA MET A 116 23.28 1.23 12.39
C MET A 116 21.77 1.00 12.44
N SER A 117 21.02 1.88 13.11
CA SER A 117 19.56 1.93 13.00
C SER A 117 19.14 2.66 11.71
N GLY A 118 17.90 2.44 11.25
CA GLY A 118 17.35 3.06 10.04
C GLY A 118 17.43 4.58 10.06
N ARG A 119 17.05 5.22 11.17
CA ARG A 119 17.17 6.68 11.34
C ARG A 119 18.60 7.17 11.19
N ARG A 120 19.55 6.54 11.91
CA ARG A 120 20.96 6.92 11.89
C ARG A 120 21.57 6.71 10.50
N LEU A 121 21.18 5.63 9.81
CA LEU A 121 21.60 5.31 8.45
C LEU A 121 21.09 6.37 7.45
N THR A 122 19.82 6.73 7.56
CA THR A 122 19.18 7.76 6.73
C THR A 122 19.87 9.11 6.88
N ASP A 123 20.10 9.56 8.12
CA ASP A 123 20.81 10.81 8.41
C ASP A 123 22.26 10.76 7.89
N TYR A 124 22.91 9.62 8.05
CA TYR A 124 24.26 9.38 7.52
C TYR A 124 24.30 9.52 5.99
N ILE A 125 23.40 8.86 5.26
CA ILE A 125 23.33 8.96 3.79
C ILE A 125 23.05 10.40 3.36
N LYS A 126 22.05 11.07 3.96
CA LYS A 126 21.75 12.48 3.69
C LYS A 126 22.97 13.38 3.89
N SER A 127 23.79 13.10 4.92
CA SER A 127 25.00 13.87 5.19
C SER A 127 26.08 13.74 4.10
N LYS A 128 26.14 12.61 3.38
CA LYS A 128 27.19 12.32 2.37
C LYS A 128 26.95 12.94 1.01
N PHE A 129 25.72 13.33 0.71
CA PHE A 129 25.32 13.78 -0.63
C PHE A 129 24.85 15.24 -0.62
N LYS A 130 25.11 15.96 -1.71
CA LYS A 130 24.58 17.32 -1.98
C LYS A 130 23.76 17.29 -3.27
N ASP A 131 22.53 17.78 -3.18
CA ASP A 131 21.58 17.77 -4.30
C ASP A 131 21.71 19.06 -5.14
N TYR A 132 21.64 18.87 -6.46
CA TYR A 132 21.65 19.91 -7.48
C TYR A 132 20.33 19.77 -8.27
N LYS A 133 19.28 20.43 -7.74
CA LYS A 133 17.88 20.20 -8.17
C LYS A 133 17.60 20.58 -9.62
N VAL A 134 18.25 21.63 -10.12
CA VAL A 134 18.06 22.11 -11.50
C VAL A 134 18.59 21.07 -12.49
N GLU A 135 19.71 20.45 -12.15
CA GLU A 135 20.40 19.45 -12.95
C GLU A 135 19.87 18.03 -12.74
N GLY A 136 19.00 17.83 -11.73
CA GLY A 136 18.45 16.51 -11.40
C GLY A 136 19.47 15.52 -10.83
N ILE A 137 20.64 15.99 -10.39
CA ILE A 137 21.75 15.14 -9.89
C ILE A 137 22.06 15.40 -8.41
N THR A 138 22.74 14.44 -7.81
CA THR A 138 23.29 14.49 -6.47
C THR A 138 24.74 14.03 -6.50
N LYS A 139 25.61 14.77 -5.82
CA LYS A 139 27.05 14.49 -5.79
C LYS A 139 27.49 14.08 -4.41
N TYR A 140 28.40 13.11 -4.35
CA TYR A 140 29.07 12.74 -3.12
C TYR A 140 29.98 13.91 -2.66
N LYS A 141 29.88 14.31 -1.39
CA LYS A 141 30.50 15.55 -0.90
C LYS A 141 32.02 15.52 -0.80
N LYS A 142 32.61 14.34 -0.56
CA LYS A 142 34.07 14.21 -0.42
C LYS A 142 34.71 13.83 -1.75
N SER A 143 36.00 14.12 -1.87
CA SER A 143 36.82 13.74 -3.02
C SER A 143 37.05 12.24 -3.17
N SER A 144 36.88 11.46 -2.09
CA SER A 144 36.96 10.00 -2.11
C SER A 144 35.81 9.37 -1.33
N VAL A 145 35.31 8.24 -1.86
CA VAL A 145 34.32 7.39 -1.20
C VAL A 145 35.05 6.37 -0.32
N SER A 146 34.63 6.25 0.95
CA SER A 146 35.22 5.24 1.85
C SER A 146 34.65 3.84 1.60
N ASP A 147 35.40 2.79 1.92
CA ASP A 147 34.93 1.39 1.82
C ASP A 147 33.62 1.17 2.58
N LYS A 148 33.46 1.83 3.73
CA LYS A 148 32.22 1.81 4.50
C LYS A 148 31.04 2.36 3.70
N ASP A 149 31.24 3.47 2.98
CA ASP A 149 30.18 4.07 2.16
C ASP A 149 29.84 3.18 0.97
N VAL A 150 30.85 2.59 0.32
CA VAL A 150 30.64 1.62 -0.77
C VAL A 150 29.84 0.43 -0.26
N LYS A 151 30.21 -0.16 0.89
CA LYS A 151 29.47 -1.27 1.49
C LYS A 151 28.01 -0.92 1.76
N ILE A 152 27.75 0.25 2.37
CA ILE A 152 26.39 0.70 2.69
C ILE A 152 25.57 0.90 1.41
N ILE A 153 26.11 1.63 0.44
CA ILE A 153 25.41 1.95 -0.81
C ILE A 153 25.11 0.67 -1.58
N ASN A 154 26.11 -0.21 -1.77
CA ASN A 154 25.90 -1.48 -2.46
C ASN A 154 24.87 -2.36 -1.76
N TYR A 155 24.95 -2.46 -0.42
CA TYR A 155 23.98 -3.25 0.34
C TYR A 155 22.55 -2.76 0.09
N LEU A 156 22.31 -1.45 0.14
CA LEU A 156 20.97 -0.87 -0.07
C LEU A 156 20.49 -1.02 -1.52
N LEU A 157 21.38 -0.82 -2.50
CA LEU A 157 21.04 -0.93 -3.92
C LEU A 157 20.71 -2.37 -4.36
N MET A 158 21.26 -3.37 -3.67
CA MET A 158 21.00 -4.79 -3.98
C MET A 158 19.72 -5.35 -3.35
N LYS A 159 19.00 -4.58 -2.52
CA LYS A 159 17.78 -5.04 -1.88
C LYS A 159 16.56 -4.71 -2.73
N ILE A 160 15.75 -5.74 -2.98
CA ILE A 160 14.39 -5.59 -3.49
C ILE A 160 13.48 -5.83 -2.28
N LEU A 161 12.84 -4.77 -1.79
CA LEU A 161 11.88 -4.86 -0.70
C LEU A 161 10.49 -4.65 -1.28
N VAL A 162 9.66 -5.69 -1.17
CA VAL A 162 8.24 -5.63 -1.47
C VAL A 162 7.52 -5.90 -0.15
N LYS A 163 6.83 -4.88 0.36
CA LYS A 163 5.98 -4.97 1.54
C LYS A 163 4.65 -4.29 1.23
N PRO A 164 3.54 -4.79 1.80
CA PRO A 164 2.28 -4.07 1.70
C PRO A 164 2.39 -2.72 2.42
N ALA A 165 1.61 -1.73 1.98
CA ALA A 165 1.60 -0.40 2.60
C ALA A 165 1.03 -0.41 4.01
N PHE A 166 0.08 -1.28 4.25
CA PHE A 166 -0.50 -1.56 5.54
C PHE A 166 -1.16 -2.93 5.52
N THR A 167 -1.54 -3.44 6.68
CA THR A 167 -2.39 -4.64 6.81
C THR A 167 -3.79 -4.27 7.25
N MET A 168 -4.78 -5.12 6.96
CA MET A 168 -6.13 -4.91 7.47
C MET A 168 -6.16 -5.02 8.99
N GLU A 169 -5.35 -5.90 9.57
CA GLU A 169 -5.16 -5.99 11.02
C GLU A 169 -4.75 -4.65 11.65
N GLU A 170 -3.77 -3.93 11.09
CA GLU A 170 -3.38 -2.59 11.56
C GLU A 170 -4.55 -1.60 11.51
N VAL A 171 -5.34 -1.63 10.43
CA VAL A 171 -6.54 -0.77 10.29
C VAL A 171 -7.56 -1.05 11.40
N PHE A 172 -7.79 -2.33 11.74
CA PHE A 172 -8.72 -2.72 12.81
C PHE A 172 -8.21 -2.39 14.21
N GLU A 173 -6.92 -2.59 14.47
CA GLU A 173 -6.30 -2.23 15.74
C GLU A 173 -6.42 -0.71 15.97
N GLU A 174 -6.11 0.08 14.94
CA GLU A 174 -6.25 1.54 15.00
C GLU A 174 -7.70 1.99 15.14
N LEU A 175 -8.65 1.38 14.42
CA LEU A 175 -10.08 1.66 14.58
C LEU A 175 -10.51 1.43 16.04
N THR A 176 -10.16 0.27 16.60
CA THR A 176 -10.50 -0.09 17.99
C THR A 176 -9.92 0.91 18.98
N ALA A 177 -8.63 1.25 18.83
CA ALA A 177 -7.97 2.24 19.67
C ALA A 177 -8.61 3.64 19.57
N ILE A 178 -9.06 4.05 18.39
CA ILE A 178 -9.79 5.32 18.21
C ILE A 178 -11.14 5.28 18.93
N LEU A 179 -11.88 4.17 18.82
CA LEU A 179 -13.18 4.01 19.48
C LEU A 179 -13.05 4.06 21.00
N GLU A 180 -12.05 3.36 21.56
CA GLU A 180 -11.73 3.37 22.99
C GLU A 180 -11.33 4.77 23.48
N LYS A 181 -10.44 5.43 22.75
CA LYS A 181 -9.98 6.80 23.06
C LYS A 181 -11.12 7.81 23.09
N LEU A 182 -12.14 7.62 22.24
CA LEU A 182 -13.33 8.46 22.19
C LEU A 182 -14.45 7.96 23.11
N SER A 183 -14.20 6.90 23.88
CA SER A 183 -15.13 6.28 24.83
C SER A 183 -16.47 5.94 24.18
N PHE A 184 -16.45 5.38 22.96
CA PHE A 184 -17.65 4.78 22.37
C PHE A 184 -17.97 3.46 23.08
N ASP A 185 -19.25 3.15 23.19
CA ASP A 185 -19.72 1.86 23.70
C ASP A 185 -19.79 0.86 22.53
N PHE A 186 -18.93 -0.15 22.58
CA PHE A 186 -18.87 -1.21 21.58
C PHE A 186 -18.27 -2.49 22.17
N ASN A 187 -18.61 -3.61 21.54
CA ASN A 187 -18.10 -4.94 21.85
C ASN A 187 -17.04 -5.33 20.82
N THR A 188 -15.81 -5.49 21.28
CA THR A 188 -14.65 -5.82 20.44
C THR A 188 -14.84 -7.13 19.67
N ASN A 189 -15.51 -8.13 20.25
CA ASN A 189 -15.74 -9.42 19.58
C ASN A 189 -16.75 -9.27 18.44
N LEU A 190 -17.90 -8.61 18.70
CA LEU A 190 -18.91 -8.39 17.66
C LEU A 190 -18.37 -7.53 16.51
N LEU A 191 -17.54 -6.52 16.81
CA LEU A 191 -16.85 -5.75 15.79
C LEU A 191 -15.84 -6.62 15.00
N SER A 192 -15.10 -7.47 15.72
CA SER A 192 -14.11 -8.37 15.12
C SER A 192 -14.72 -9.42 14.18
N GLU A 193 -15.95 -9.88 14.47
CA GLU A 193 -16.69 -10.80 13.60
C GLU A 193 -17.03 -10.19 12.23
N GLN A 194 -17.05 -8.85 12.12
CA GLN A 194 -17.35 -8.15 10.88
C GLN A 194 -16.11 -7.73 10.10
N ARG A 195 -14.91 -8.12 10.53
CA ARG A 195 -13.64 -7.70 9.91
C ARG A 195 -13.60 -7.96 8.42
N ASP A 196 -14.07 -9.12 7.98
CA ASP A 196 -14.00 -9.51 6.58
C ASP A 196 -14.89 -8.64 5.70
N LYS A 197 -16.12 -8.38 6.16
CA LYS A 197 -17.07 -7.48 5.49
C LYS A 197 -16.56 -6.04 5.43
N ILE A 198 -16.01 -5.54 6.55
CA ILE A 198 -15.41 -4.20 6.59
C ILE A 198 -14.22 -4.12 5.62
N SER A 199 -13.40 -5.17 5.56
CA SER A 199 -12.29 -5.25 4.61
C SER A 199 -12.78 -5.20 3.16
N LEU A 200 -13.85 -5.93 2.83
CA LEU A 200 -14.46 -5.90 1.50
C LEU A 200 -14.94 -4.50 1.12
N CYS A 201 -15.62 -3.79 2.02
CA CYS A 201 -16.03 -2.40 1.79
C CYS A 201 -14.82 -1.50 1.54
N ILE A 202 -13.75 -1.64 2.33
CA ILE A 202 -12.53 -0.85 2.16
C ILE A 202 -11.87 -1.14 0.81
N MET A 203 -11.76 -2.41 0.41
CA MET A 203 -11.25 -2.80 -0.90
C MET A 203 -12.04 -2.16 -2.04
N HIS A 204 -13.37 -2.27 -1.97
CA HIS A 204 -14.27 -1.70 -2.98
C HIS A 204 -14.13 -0.18 -3.08
N MET A 205 -14.06 0.52 -1.96
CA MET A 205 -13.91 1.98 -1.96
C MET A 205 -12.54 2.46 -2.45
N ILE A 206 -11.48 1.65 -2.33
CA ILE A 206 -10.13 1.96 -2.82
C ILE A 206 -9.99 1.60 -4.32
N ASP A 207 -10.82 0.69 -4.83
CA ASP A 207 -10.78 0.25 -6.22
C ASP A 207 -10.82 1.44 -7.20
N ASN A 208 -9.98 1.37 -8.24
CA ASN A 208 -9.78 2.41 -9.25
C ASN A 208 -9.18 3.74 -8.75
N THR A 209 -8.64 3.82 -7.53
CA THR A 209 -7.88 5.00 -7.08
C THR A 209 -6.59 5.19 -7.90
N ILE A 210 -6.31 6.43 -8.32
CA ILE A 210 -5.08 6.79 -9.04
C ILE A 210 -4.10 7.49 -8.08
N PHE A 211 -2.83 7.08 -8.13
CA PHE A 211 -1.73 7.66 -7.37
C PHE A 211 -0.74 8.35 -8.30
N ILE A 212 -0.32 9.55 -7.91
CA ILE A 212 0.73 10.31 -8.57
C ILE A 212 2.05 10.04 -7.85
N LEU A 213 2.98 9.38 -8.55
CA LEU A 213 4.26 8.96 -7.99
C LEU A 213 5.27 10.11 -7.97
N SER A 214 6.42 9.86 -7.34
CA SER A 214 7.44 10.90 -7.10
C SER A 214 8.05 11.55 -8.34
N ASP A 215 7.88 10.96 -9.52
CA ASP A 215 8.31 11.51 -10.81
C ASP A 215 7.14 11.91 -11.72
N GLY A 216 5.91 11.93 -11.20
CA GLY A 216 4.70 12.31 -11.92
C GLY A 216 4.03 11.18 -12.69
N SER A 217 4.61 9.98 -12.71
CA SER A 217 3.94 8.79 -13.26
C SER A 217 2.67 8.45 -12.46
N LYS A 218 1.74 7.73 -13.10
CA LYS A 218 0.46 7.34 -12.51
C LYS A 218 0.45 5.84 -12.21
N ALA A 219 0.02 5.48 -11.01
CA ALA A 219 -0.33 4.12 -10.62
C ALA A 219 -1.83 4.02 -10.39
N LYS A 220 -2.44 2.87 -10.66
CA LYS A 220 -3.86 2.61 -10.43
C LYS A 220 -4.03 1.40 -9.53
N CYS A 221 -4.88 1.49 -8.51
CA CYS A 221 -5.24 0.35 -7.68
C CYS A 221 -6.46 -0.39 -8.20
N ASN A 222 -6.43 -1.72 -8.10
CA ASN A 222 -7.51 -2.60 -8.48
C ASN A 222 -7.66 -3.77 -7.52
N ILE A 223 -8.90 -4.23 -7.37
CA ILE A 223 -9.17 -5.53 -6.74
C ILE A 223 -8.65 -6.64 -7.67
N THR A 224 -7.87 -7.55 -7.09
CA THR A 224 -7.33 -8.72 -7.78
C THR A 224 -7.54 -9.97 -6.93
N SER A 225 -7.39 -11.14 -7.55
CA SER A 225 -7.15 -12.38 -6.79
C SER A 225 -5.70 -12.80 -6.93
N GLU A 226 -5.12 -13.38 -5.88
CA GLU A 226 -3.79 -13.98 -5.90
C GLU A 226 -3.77 -15.33 -5.18
N LYS A 227 -3.00 -16.28 -5.70
CA LYS A 227 -2.70 -17.53 -5.00
C LYS A 227 -1.61 -17.30 -3.96
N LEU A 228 -1.90 -17.56 -2.68
CA LEU A 228 -0.85 -17.47 -1.66
C LEU A 228 0.21 -18.56 -1.88
N PRO A 229 1.50 -18.29 -1.57
CA PRO A 229 2.55 -19.30 -1.70
C PRO A 229 2.20 -20.59 -0.96
N ASN A 230 2.35 -21.73 -1.64
CA ASN A 230 2.03 -23.07 -1.12
C ASN A 230 0.53 -23.34 -0.88
N THR A 231 -0.36 -22.58 -1.52
CA THR A 231 -1.80 -22.85 -1.51
C THR A 231 -2.33 -22.92 -2.94
N GLU A 232 -3.30 -23.79 -3.18
CA GLU A 232 -4.08 -23.79 -4.44
C GLU A 232 -5.26 -22.80 -4.38
N GLU A 233 -5.47 -22.18 -3.24
CA GLU A 233 -6.58 -21.28 -2.96
C GLU A 233 -6.27 -19.86 -3.43
N ASN A 234 -7.27 -19.21 -4.00
CA ASN A 234 -7.20 -17.82 -4.43
C ASN A 234 -7.84 -16.92 -3.37
N TYR A 235 -7.16 -15.83 -3.06
CA TYR A 235 -7.59 -14.83 -2.09
C TYR A 235 -7.72 -13.47 -2.76
N LEU A 236 -8.71 -12.68 -2.33
CA LEU A 236 -8.83 -11.30 -2.75
C LEU A 236 -7.68 -10.47 -2.15
N CYS A 237 -7.13 -9.58 -2.96
CA CYS A 237 -6.13 -8.61 -2.55
C CYS A 237 -6.36 -7.29 -3.29
N MET A 238 -5.79 -6.22 -2.75
CA MET A 238 -5.64 -4.97 -3.48
C MET A 238 -4.28 -4.97 -4.13
N SER A 239 -4.26 -4.89 -5.46
CA SER A 239 -3.04 -4.65 -6.21
C SER A 239 -3.03 -3.23 -6.74
N GLY A 240 -1.85 -2.69 -7.00
CA GLY A 240 -1.73 -1.57 -7.92
C GLY A 240 -0.90 -1.93 -9.14
N SER A 241 -1.20 -1.25 -10.22
CA SER A 241 -0.59 -1.41 -11.52
C SER A 241 0.01 -0.08 -11.97
N MET A 242 1.12 -0.15 -12.69
CA MET A 242 1.76 1.00 -13.31
C MET A 242 2.03 0.67 -14.77
N GLU A 243 1.72 1.61 -15.65
CA GLU A 243 2.07 1.50 -17.07
C GLU A 243 3.52 1.96 -17.27
N PHE A 244 4.30 1.13 -17.97
CA PHE A 244 5.67 1.45 -18.36
C PHE A 244 5.73 1.67 -19.87
N THR A 245 6.39 2.76 -20.26
CA THR A 245 6.83 2.99 -21.64
C THR A 245 8.31 2.69 -21.75
N PHE A 246 8.67 1.40 -21.80
CA PHE A 246 10.02 0.95 -22.14
C PHE A 246 9.91 -0.18 -23.16
N GLU A 247 10.16 0.14 -24.43
CA GLU A 247 10.25 -0.69 -25.66
C GLU A 247 9.17 -1.78 -25.93
N GLU A 248 8.63 -2.43 -24.91
CA GLU A 248 7.42 -3.26 -24.91
C GLU A 248 6.63 -2.97 -23.62
N SER A 249 5.41 -2.44 -23.77
CA SER A 249 4.54 -2.06 -22.65
C SER A 249 4.14 -3.27 -21.81
N SER A 250 4.92 -3.53 -20.76
CA SER A 250 4.66 -4.52 -19.73
C SER A 250 4.19 -3.79 -18.47
N GLY A 251 2.95 -4.01 -18.04
CA GLY A 251 2.48 -3.51 -16.76
C GLY A 251 3.14 -4.26 -15.61
N ILE A 252 3.59 -3.55 -14.57
CA ILE A 252 4.05 -4.19 -13.33
C ILE A 252 2.97 -4.00 -12.28
N SER A 253 2.56 -5.10 -11.67
CA SER A 253 1.68 -5.12 -10.52
C SER A 253 2.47 -5.25 -9.22
N PHE A 254 1.95 -4.63 -8.17
CA PHE A 254 2.40 -4.83 -6.79
C PHE A 254 1.19 -5.01 -5.91
N VAL A 255 1.34 -5.76 -4.82
CA VAL A 255 0.27 -5.91 -3.83
C VAL A 255 0.31 -4.72 -2.89
N LEU A 256 -0.81 -4.01 -2.79
CA LEU A 256 -1.00 -2.93 -1.83
C LEU A 256 -1.26 -3.48 -0.44
N PHE A 257 -2.23 -4.38 -0.31
CA PHE A 257 -2.46 -5.19 0.88
C PHE A 257 -3.14 -6.51 0.52
N ASN A 258 -2.80 -7.55 1.28
CA ASN A 258 -3.42 -8.87 1.18
C ASN A 258 -4.62 -8.96 2.11
N THR A 259 -5.57 -9.83 1.77
CA THR A 259 -6.63 -10.23 2.67
C THR A 259 -6.66 -11.75 2.84
N LYS A 260 -7.45 -12.22 3.80
CA LYS A 260 -7.76 -13.65 3.99
C LYS A 260 -9.11 -14.04 3.36
N LEU A 261 -9.67 -13.17 2.51
CA LEU A 261 -10.96 -13.36 1.87
C LEU A 261 -10.81 -14.32 0.69
N LYS A 262 -11.18 -15.59 0.86
CA LYS A 262 -11.19 -16.57 -0.23
C LYS A 262 -12.18 -16.16 -1.31
N ILE A 263 -11.80 -16.28 -2.58
CA ILE A 263 -12.67 -15.86 -3.68
C ILE A 263 -14.00 -16.63 -3.71
N GLU A 264 -14.01 -17.89 -3.29
CA GLU A 264 -15.21 -18.75 -3.26
C GLU A 264 -16.29 -18.23 -2.30
N ASP A 265 -15.85 -17.63 -1.20
CA ASP A 265 -16.73 -17.08 -0.16
C ASP A 265 -17.22 -15.68 -0.55
N TRP A 266 -16.35 -14.88 -1.18
CA TRP A 266 -16.54 -13.43 -1.32
C TRP A 266 -16.82 -12.93 -2.73
N LEU A 267 -16.66 -13.75 -3.77
CA LEU A 267 -17.12 -13.44 -5.12
C LEU A 267 -18.51 -14.03 -5.40
N ASP A 268 -19.24 -13.35 -6.27
CA ASP A 268 -20.45 -13.89 -6.87
C ASP A 268 -20.12 -15.15 -7.70
N PRO A 269 -20.91 -16.24 -7.59
CA PRO A 269 -20.70 -17.46 -8.35
C PRO A 269 -20.63 -17.27 -9.87
N MET A 270 -21.29 -16.25 -10.43
CA MET A 270 -21.19 -15.94 -11.85
C MET A 270 -19.78 -15.51 -12.25
N ILE A 271 -19.14 -14.63 -11.46
CA ILE A 271 -17.75 -14.20 -11.70
C ILE A 271 -16.79 -15.39 -11.62
N LEU A 272 -16.97 -16.24 -10.61
CA LEU A 272 -16.15 -17.45 -10.43
C LEU A 272 -16.21 -18.35 -11.67
N LYS A 273 -17.41 -18.54 -12.22
CA LYS A 273 -17.62 -19.35 -13.43
C LYS A 273 -17.05 -18.69 -14.68
N GLU A 274 -17.23 -17.38 -14.84
CA GLU A 274 -16.70 -16.62 -15.99
C GLU A 274 -15.17 -16.64 -16.04
N GLN A 275 -14.52 -16.49 -14.89
CA GLN A 275 -13.07 -16.37 -14.79
C GLN A 275 -12.36 -17.66 -14.34
N GLN A 276 -13.05 -18.80 -14.29
CA GLN A 276 -12.48 -20.07 -13.83
C GLN A 276 -11.14 -20.40 -14.52
N LYS A 277 -11.10 -20.29 -15.85
CA LYS A 277 -9.88 -20.55 -16.62
C LYS A 277 -8.74 -19.60 -16.28
N ASP A 278 -9.06 -18.36 -15.93
CA ASP A 278 -8.07 -17.35 -15.56
C ASP A 278 -7.50 -17.65 -14.16
N PHE A 279 -8.34 -18.03 -13.20
CA PHE A 279 -7.90 -18.44 -11.86
C PHE A 279 -7.05 -19.73 -11.85
N GLU A 280 -7.29 -20.62 -12.82
CA GLU A 280 -6.48 -21.83 -13.00
C GLU A 280 -5.13 -21.52 -13.69
N LYS A 281 -5.12 -20.55 -14.61
CA LYS A 281 -3.95 -20.27 -15.47
C LYS A 281 -3.00 -19.22 -14.90
N TYR A 282 -3.52 -18.18 -14.25
CA TYR A 282 -2.76 -17.02 -13.86
C TYR A 282 -2.57 -16.95 -12.35
N GLN A 283 -1.39 -16.47 -11.94
CA GLN A 283 -1.09 -16.21 -10.53
C GLN A 283 -1.93 -15.07 -9.97
N THR A 284 -2.26 -14.09 -10.82
CA THR A 284 -3.04 -12.91 -10.47
C THR A 284 -4.14 -12.69 -11.51
N VAL A 285 -5.37 -12.48 -11.06
CA VAL A 285 -6.52 -12.18 -11.93
C VAL A 285 -7.11 -10.83 -11.57
N TYR A 286 -7.31 -9.98 -12.58
CA TYR A 286 -7.93 -8.66 -12.40
C TYR A 286 -9.44 -8.75 -12.40
N LEU A 287 -10.05 -8.09 -11.42
CA LEU A 287 -11.48 -7.99 -11.25
C LEU A 287 -11.91 -6.55 -11.53
N MET A 288 -12.86 -6.36 -12.45
CA MET A 288 -13.30 -5.04 -12.90
C MET A 288 -14.82 -4.90 -12.76
N ASN A 289 -15.26 -3.65 -12.62
CA ASN A 289 -16.67 -3.23 -12.55
C ASN A 289 -17.46 -3.92 -11.43
N LEU A 290 -16.86 -3.95 -10.22
CA LEU A 290 -17.41 -4.64 -9.06
C LEU A 290 -18.32 -3.75 -8.21
N TYR A 291 -19.30 -4.37 -7.57
CA TYR A 291 -20.10 -3.79 -6.48
C TYR A 291 -20.36 -4.84 -5.39
N ILE A 292 -20.68 -4.43 -4.15
CA ILE A 292 -21.09 -5.37 -3.10
C ILE A 292 -22.60 -5.60 -3.18
N ASN A 293 -23.01 -6.84 -3.43
CA ASN A 293 -24.41 -7.21 -3.56
C ASN A 293 -25.10 -7.41 -2.18
N SER A 294 -26.40 -7.72 -2.18
CA SER A 294 -27.19 -7.92 -0.95
C SER A 294 -26.76 -9.13 -0.11
N GLN A 295 -25.96 -10.05 -0.67
CA GLN A 295 -25.36 -11.17 0.05
C GLN A 295 -23.96 -10.83 0.60
N PHE A 296 -23.52 -9.58 0.43
CA PHE A 296 -22.20 -9.10 0.83
C PHE A 296 -21.04 -9.76 0.07
N LYS A 297 -21.28 -10.06 -1.22
CA LYS A 297 -20.26 -10.58 -2.16
C LYS A 297 -19.96 -9.53 -3.23
N LEU A 298 -18.74 -9.55 -3.78
CA LEU A 298 -18.40 -8.77 -4.96
C LEU A 298 -19.07 -9.39 -6.18
N ALA A 299 -19.90 -8.60 -6.85
CA ALA A 299 -20.63 -8.94 -8.07
C ALA A 299 -20.29 -7.95 -9.19
N ARG A 300 -20.60 -8.29 -10.43
CA ARG A 300 -20.51 -7.39 -11.58
C ARG A 300 -21.88 -6.84 -11.91
N HIS A 301 -21.95 -5.56 -12.30
CA HIS A 301 -23.16 -5.04 -12.91
C HIS A 301 -23.50 -5.91 -14.14
N GLU A 302 -24.72 -6.44 -14.21
CA GLU A 302 -25.22 -7.02 -15.45
C GLU A 302 -25.25 -5.90 -16.51
N GLU A 303 -24.54 -6.10 -17.62
CA GLU A 303 -24.60 -5.22 -18.79
C GLU A 303 -25.94 -5.31 -19.51
#